data_AF-A0A498G132-F1
#
_entry.id   AF-A0A498G132-F1
#
_cell.length_a   1.000
_cell.length_b   1.000
_cell.length_c   1.000
_cell.angle_alpha   90.00
_cell.angle_beta   90.00
_cell.angle_gamma   90.00
#
_symmetry.space_group_name_H-M   'P 1'
#
loop_
_entity.id
_entity.type
_entity.pdbx_description
1 polymer ?
#
loop_
_entity_poly.entity_id
_entity_poly.type
_entity_poly.pdbx_seq_one_letter_code
_entity_poly.pdbx_strand_id
1 'polypeptide(L)'
;DRAELSEQAQSLLDGMREGESGAADARSAVTDELDSIDDELEELKEGNYCEHYYNNLARNTDEFFQWLFDDVRTHDEIFEYAGKQNLCGYELLKEGMEGIDLVVCNYHHLLDPMIREEFFRWLDRDPEDIITVFDEAHNIEGAARDHASRSLTENTLESAMNELEDVDDSRAESARNVIGTFLESLRDGYEEAFGFGEREQVGENWYDLSIASQGRRDDLTMDFLQ
;
A
#
# COMPACT_ATOMS: atom_id res chain seq x y z
N ASP A 1 12.90 -15.04 18.96
CA ASP A 1 12.93 -16.44 18.51
C ASP A 1 14.33 -16.94 18.13
N ARG A 2 14.84 -16.78 16.89
CA ARG A 2 16.17 -17.34 16.49
C ARG A 2 17.35 -16.88 17.36
N ALA A 3 17.45 -15.58 17.64
CA ALA A 3 18.54 -15.02 18.44
C ALA A 3 18.52 -15.53 19.90
N GLU A 4 17.33 -15.63 20.48
CA GLU A 4 17.12 -16.15 21.84
C GLU A 4 17.46 -17.64 21.94
N LEU A 5 17.06 -18.44 20.94
CA LEU A 5 17.43 -19.86 20.84
C LEU A 5 18.94 -20.04 20.70
N SER A 6 19.62 -19.14 19.96
CA SER A 6 21.09 -19.15 19.83
C SER A 6 21.78 -18.86 21.17
N GLU A 7 21.29 -17.86 21.92
CA GLU A 7 21.78 -17.54 23.25
C GLU A 7 21.52 -18.68 24.25
N GLN A 8 20.34 -19.30 24.18
CA GLN A 8 19.98 -20.46 24.99
C GLN A 8 20.85 -21.68 24.68
N ALA A 9 21.14 -21.97 23.41
CA ALA A 9 22.05 -23.03 22.99
C ALA A 9 23.47 -22.81 23.53
N GLN A 10 23.91 -21.54 23.59
CA GLN A 10 25.21 -21.17 24.12
C GLN A 10 25.27 -21.31 25.66
N SER A 11 24.21 -20.89 26.38
CA SER A 11 24.09 -21.11 27.82
C SER A 11 24.10 -22.60 28.18
N LEU A 12 23.40 -23.44 27.42
CA LEU A 12 23.37 -24.89 27.65
C LEU A 12 24.73 -25.56 27.35
N LEU A 13 25.50 -25.02 26.40
CA LEU A 13 26.87 -25.48 26.15
C LEU A 13 27.79 -25.22 27.35
N ASP A 14 27.62 -24.08 28.02
CA ASP A 14 28.40 -23.76 29.22
C ASP A 14 27.95 -24.64 30.42
N GLY A 15 26.65 -24.88 30.59
CA GLY A 15 26.14 -25.84 31.58
C GLY A 15 26.65 -27.27 31.36
N MET A 16 26.79 -27.72 30.10
CA MET A 16 27.44 -28.99 29.77
C MET A 16 28.92 -29.04 30.21
N ARG A 17 29.66 -27.94 30.05
CA ARG A 17 31.08 -27.83 30.46
C ARG A 17 31.22 -27.85 31.98
N GLU A 18 30.22 -27.36 32.70
CA GLU A 18 30.14 -27.36 34.16
C GLU A 18 29.60 -28.69 34.74
N GLY A 19 29.13 -29.61 33.88
CA GLY A 19 28.70 -30.94 34.26
C GLY A 19 27.23 -31.04 34.70
N GLU A 20 26.38 -30.09 34.29
CA GLU A 20 24.94 -30.18 34.50
C GLU A 20 24.33 -31.39 33.79
N SER A 21 23.50 -32.13 34.52
CA SER A 21 22.78 -33.29 33.99
C SER A 21 21.63 -32.84 33.09
N GLY A 22 21.53 -33.40 31.89
CA GLY A 22 20.47 -33.08 30.91
C GLY A 22 20.76 -31.88 30.01
N ALA A 23 21.82 -31.10 30.28
CA ALA A 23 22.21 -29.96 29.45
C ALA A 23 22.57 -30.37 28.01
N ALA A 24 23.11 -31.58 27.82
CA ALA A 24 23.43 -32.13 26.50
C ALA A 24 22.18 -32.40 25.65
N ASP A 25 21.19 -33.07 26.24
CA ASP A 25 19.94 -33.41 25.55
C ASP A 25 19.12 -32.14 25.26
N ALA A 26 19.05 -31.22 26.22
CA ALA A 26 18.40 -29.92 26.04
C ALA A 26 19.08 -29.07 24.95
N ARG A 27 20.42 -29.06 24.91
CA ARG A 27 21.16 -28.34 23.86
C ARG A 27 20.91 -28.94 22.49
N SER A 28 20.84 -30.27 22.38
CA SER A 28 20.52 -30.95 21.13
C SER A 28 19.17 -30.50 20.61
N ALA A 29 18.13 -30.53 21.46
CA ALA A 29 16.79 -30.10 21.07
C ALA A 29 16.74 -28.64 20.60
N VAL A 30 17.42 -27.71 21.30
CA VAL A 30 17.48 -26.30 20.89
C VAL A 30 18.26 -26.13 19.58
N THR A 31 19.30 -26.93 19.35
CA THR A 31 20.09 -26.89 18.11
C THR A 31 19.27 -27.43 16.94
N ASP A 32 18.54 -28.53 17.13
CA ASP A 32 17.65 -29.09 16.10
C ASP A 32 16.54 -28.09 15.71
N GLU A 33 16.01 -27.34 16.69
CA GLU A 33 15.05 -26.26 16.44
C GLU A 33 15.68 -25.07 15.69
N LEU A 34 16.92 -24.68 16.04
CA LEU A 34 17.66 -23.66 15.31
C LEU A 34 17.92 -24.05 13.86
N ASP A 35 18.33 -25.29 13.61
CA ASP A 35 18.59 -25.81 12.27
C ASP A 35 17.29 -25.78 11.42
N SER A 36 16.14 -26.17 12.01
CA SER A 36 14.84 -26.07 11.34
C SER A 36 14.47 -24.63 10.97
N ILE A 37 14.74 -23.66 11.85
CA ILE A 37 14.49 -22.24 11.58
C ILE A 37 15.44 -21.72 10.49
N ASP A 38 16.71 -22.17 10.49
CA ASP A 38 17.68 -21.78 9.47
C ASP A 38 17.31 -22.32 8.09
N ASP A 39 16.83 -23.56 7.98
CA ASP A 39 16.32 -24.15 6.75
C ASP A 39 15.09 -23.36 6.22
N GLU A 40 14.13 -23.03 7.08
CA GLU A 40 12.96 -22.21 6.70
C GLU A 40 13.37 -20.81 6.21
N LEU A 41 14.38 -20.19 6.84
CA LEU A 41 14.89 -18.89 6.43
C LEU A 41 15.62 -18.95 5.08
N GLU A 42 16.34 -20.04 4.79
CA GLU A 42 16.96 -20.25 3.47
C GLU A 42 15.89 -20.40 2.39
N GLU A 43 14.86 -21.22 2.60
CA GLU A 43 13.75 -21.36 1.65
C GLU A 43 13.03 -20.02 1.39
N LEU A 44 12.79 -19.23 2.45
CA LEU A 44 12.19 -17.90 2.31
C LEU A 44 13.08 -16.93 1.52
N LYS A 45 14.41 -17.04 1.66
CA LYS A 45 15.38 -16.21 0.93
C LYS A 45 15.55 -16.62 -0.53
N GLU A 46 15.21 -17.86 -0.89
CA GLU A 46 15.17 -18.29 -2.30
C GLU A 46 13.97 -17.70 -3.06
N GLY A 47 12.94 -17.25 -2.33
CA GLY A 47 11.77 -16.55 -2.90
C GLY A 47 11.99 -15.07 -3.20
N ASN A 48 10.92 -14.41 -3.66
CA ASN A 48 10.90 -12.96 -3.81
C ASN A 48 10.58 -12.31 -2.45
N TYR A 49 11.59 -11.72 -1.81
CA TYR A 49 11.42 -10.94 -0.58
C TYR A 49 12.01 -9.54 -0.72
N CYS A 50 11.56 -8.61 0.14
CA CYS A 50 12.12 -7.28 0.21
C CYS A 50 13.29 -7.25 1.20
N GLU A 51 14.52 -7.07 0.70
CA GLU A 51 15.73 -7.00 1.51
C GLU A 51 15.67 -5.88 2.57
N HIS A 52 15.13 -4.72 2.19
CA HIS A 52 14.98 -3.58 3.10
C HIS A 52 14.06 -3.90 4.30
N TYR A 53 12.94 -4.56 4.06
CA TYR A 53 12.02 -4.95 5.14
C TYR A 53 12.61 -6.07 5.99
N TYR A 54 13.26 -7.06 5.37
CA TYR A 54 13.97 -8.10 6.10
C TYR A 54 15.02 -7.51 7.06
N ASN A 55 15.76 -6.50 6.61
CA ASN A 55 16.76 -5.84 7.43
C ASN A 55 16.16 -5.08 8.63
N ASN A 56 14.93 -4.55 8.54
CA ASN A 56 14.24 -3.97 9.69
C ASN A 56 14.04 -5.02 10.80
N LEU A 57 13.68 -6.24 10.42
CA LEU A 57 13.40 -7.34 11.36
C LEU A 57 14.69 -7.98 11.90
N ALA A 58 15.73 -8.06 11.06
CA ALA A 58 16.95 -8.79 11.36
C ALA A 58 18.04 -7.94 12.06
N ARG A 59 17.96 -6.61 11.95
CA ARG A 59 18.99 -5.69 12.46
C ARG A 59 18.42 -4.82 13.58
N ASN A 60 19.30 -4.25 14.38
CA ASN A 60 18.92 -3.26 15.37
C ASN A 60 18.55 -1.94 14.67
N THR A 61 17.36 -1.42 14.96
CA THR A 61 16.78 -0.21 14.39
C THR A 61 16.69 0.95 15.41
N ASP A 62 17.27 0.79 16.60
CA ASP A 62 17.21 1.78 17.69
C ASP A 62 17.81 3.13 17.27
N GLU A 63 18.89 3.11 16.49
CA GLU A 63 19.52 4.33 15.96
C GLU A 63 18.57 5.12 15.05
N PHE A 64 17.76 4.41 14.25
CA PHE A 64 16.76 5.03 13.40
C PHE A 64 15.69 5.71 14.25
N PHE A 65 15.15 5.02 15.26
CA PHE A 65 14.12 5.59 16.13
C PHE A 65 14.64 6.77 16.97
N GLN A 66 15.86 6.66 17.49
CA GLN A 66 16.51 7.78 18.18
C GLN A 66 16.62 9.00 17.27
N TRP A 67 17.04 8.82 16.02
CA TRP A 67 17.10 9.90 15.03
C TRP A 67 15.72 10.44 14.64
N LEU A 68 14.72 9.56 14.49
CA LEU A 68 13.35 9.92 14.11
C LEU A 68 12.68 10.80 15.17
N PHE A 69 12.87 10.48 16.46
CA PHE A 69 12.23 11.19 17.57
C PHE A 69 13.03 12.40 18.10
N ASP A 70 14.27 12.59 17.65
CA ASP A 70 15.12 13.73 18.05
C ASP A 70 14.60 15.08 17.51
N ASP A 71 13.98 15.08 16.33
CA ASP A 71 13.41 16.28 15.70
C ASP A 71 12.35 15.91 14.66
N VAL A 72 11.62 16.90 14.13
CA VAL A 72 10.64 16.71 13.07
C VAL A 72 11.33 16.26 11.78
N ARG A 73 10.84 15.16 11.17
CA ARG A 73 11.37 14.60 9.92
C ARG A 73 10.33 14.67 8.80
N THR A 74 10.80 14.97 7.60
CA THR A 74 10.03 14.86 6.37
C THR A 74 10.08 13.43 5.82
N HIS A 75 9.14 13.08 4.94
CA HIS A 75 9.13 11.76 4.31
C HIS A 75 10.44 11.49 3.56
N ASP A 76 10.99 12.47 2.83
CA ASP A 76 12.20 12.29 2.02
C ASP A 76 13.42 12.01 2.90
N GLU A 77 13.55 12.71 4.03
CA GLU A 77 14.63 12.47 5.00
C GLU A 77 14.55 11.05 5.58
N ILE A 78 13.34 10.58 5.88
CA ILE A 78 13.12 9.22 6.42
C ILE A 78 13.53 8.17 5.39
N PHE A 79 13.08 8.30 4.14
CA PHE A 79 13.44 7.36 3.07
C PHE A 79 14.94 7.40 2.77
N GLU A 80 15.56 8.58 2.75
CA GLU A 80 17.00 8.72 2.51
C GLU A 80 17.83 8.12 3.66
N TYR A 81 17.45 8.38 4.91
CA TYR A 81 18.15 7.87 6.09
C TYR A 81 18.05 6.33 6.16
N ALA A 82 16.83 5.79 6.07
CA ALA A 82 16.61 4.34 6.08
C ALA A 82 17.31 3.66 4.90
N GLY A 83 17.21 4.26 3.70
CA GLY A 83 17.86 3.77 2.49
C GLY A 83 19.38 3.66 2.62
N LYS A 84 20.05 4.64 3.22
CA LYS A 84 21.50 4.59 3.49
C LYS A 84 21.91 3.42 4.39
N GLN A 85 21.01 2.93 5.23
CA GLN A 85 21.24 1.79 6.11
C GLN A 85 20.69 0.46 5.55
N ASN A 86 20.16 0.46 4.31
CA ASN A 86 19.44 -0.66 3.68
C ASN A 86 18.23 -1.13 4.49
N LEU A 87 17.50 -0.18 5.08
CA LEU A 87 16.27 -0.39 5.84
C LEU A 87 15.04 0.07 5.03
N CYS A 88 13.86 -0.46 5.36
CA CYS A 88 12.60 -0.02 4.79
C CYS A 88 12.02 1.13 5.62
N GLY A 89 12.16 2.36 5.12
CA GLY A 89 11.67 3.55 5.81
C GLY A 89 10.15 3.60 6.01
N TYR A 90 9.37 2.96 5.12
CA TYR A 90 7.91 2.91 5.23
C TYR A 90 7.46 2.11 6.46
N GLU A 91 7.97 0.89 6.63
CA GLU A 91 7.60 0.06 7.79
C GLU A 91 8.17 0.62 9.09
N LEU A 92 9.40 1.18 9.08
CA LEU A 92 9.94 1.83 10.28
C LEU A 92 9.14 3.05 10.71
N LEU A 93 8.67 3.87 9.76
CA LEU A 93 7.81 5.01 10.07
C LEU A 93 6.49 4.54 10.67
N LYS A 94 5.89 3.48 10.11
CA LYS A 94 4.66 2.88 10.62
C LYS A 94 4.83 2.34 12.05
N GLU A 95 5.93 1.67 12.35
CA GLU A 95 6.29 1.23 13.71
C GLU A 95 6.50 2.42 14.66
N GLY A 96 7.11 3.50 14.17
CA GLY A 96 7.38 4.71 14.96
C GLY A 96 6.19 5.64 15.16
N MET A 97 5.02 5.35 14.57
CA MET A 97 3.82 6.18 14.73
C MET A 97 3.11 5.96 16.06
N GLU A 98 3.33 4.81 16.71
CA GLU A 98 2.74 4.54 18.02
C GLU A 98 3.30 5.53 19.06
N GLY A 99 2.41 6.31 19.67
CA GLY A 99 2.78 7.25 20.74
C GLY A 99 3.45 8.55 20.28
N ILE A 100 3.38 8.89 18.98
CA ILE A 100 3.87 10.18 18.48
C ILE A 100 2.98 11.36 18.94
N ASP A 101 3.60 12.49 19.30
CA ASP A 101 2.87 13.68 19.76
C ASP A 101 2.34 14.56 18.61
N LEU A 102 2.97 14.49 17.43
CA LEU A 102 2.66 15.32 16.27
C LEU A 102 2.87 14.53 14.98
N VAL A 103 1.82 14.50 14.14
CA VAL A 103 1.91 14.00 12.76
C VAL A 103 1.47 15.07 11.79
N VAL A 104 2.29 15.28 10.75
CA VAL A 104 1.95 16.12 9.61
C VAL A 104 1.61 15.20 8.44
N CYS A 105 0.37 15.24 7.97
CA CYS A 105 -0.11 14.39 6.90
C CYS A 105 -1.00 15.17 5.92
N ASN A 106 -1.18 14.64 4.71
CA ASN A 106 -2.12 15.19 3.73
C ASN A 106 -3.56 14.75 4.05
N TYR A 107 -4.54 15.54 3.59
CA TYR A 107 -5.99 15.30 3.66
C TYR A 107 -6.40 13.86 3.35
N HIS A 108 -5.72 13.16 2.44
CA HIS A 108 -6.01 11.77 2.10
C HIS A 108 -6.03 10.83 3.32
N HIS A 109 -5.17 11.04 4.32
CA HIS A 109 -5.12 10.21 5.54
C HIS A 109 -6.35 10.38 6.43
N LEU A 110 -7.09 11.48 6.28
CA LEU A 110 -8.25 11.79 7.10
C LEU A 110 -9.57 11.71 6.33
N LEU A 111 -9.54 11.85 5.01
CA LEU A 111 -10.74 11.89 4.17
C LEU A 111 -10.99 10.54 3.46
N ASP A 112 -9.96 9.78 3.11
CA ASP A 112 -10.15 8.45 2.54
C ASP A 112 -10.53 7.45 3.65
N PRO A 113 -11.70 6.78 3.59
CA PRO A 113 -12.14 5.90 4.67
C PRO A 113 -11.20 4.73 4.95
N MET A 114 -10.56 4.16 3.93
CA MET A 114 -9.67 3.02 4.09
C MET A 114 -8.34 3.45 4.69
N ILE A 115 -7.74 4.51 4.13
CA ILE A 115 -6.45 5.00 4.63
C ILE A 115 -6.60 5.50 6.06
N ARG A 116 -7.71 6.18 6.36
CA ARG A 116 -8.00 6.70 7.70
C ARG A 116 -8.07 5.60 8.76
N GLU A 117 -8.69 4.47 8.44
CA GLU A 117 -8.79 3.35 9.39
C GLU A 117 -7.40 2.80 9.73
N GLU A 118 -6.57 2.57 8.72
CA GLU A 118 -5.18 2.13 8.91
C GLU A 118 -4.36 3.18 9.68
N PHE A 119 -4.51 4.45 9.32
CA PHE A 119 -3.77 5.55 9.94
C PHE A 119 -4.04 5.67 11.45
N PHE A 120 -5.30 5.64 11.88
CA PHE A 120 -5.63 5.66 13.31
C PHE A 120 -5.18 4.39 14.03
N ARG A 121 -5.18 3.24 13.35
CA ARG A 121 -4.63 2.00 13.91
C ARG A 121 -3.13 2.11 14.17
N TRP A 122 -2.39 2.74 13.28
CA TRP A 122 -0.94 2.95 13.46
C TRP A 122 -0.63 3.97 14.57
N LEU A 123 -1.50 4.95 14.79
CA LEU A 123 -1.35 5.91 15.89
C LEU A 123 -1.65 5.31 17.27
N ASP A 124 -2.40 4.21 17.33
CA ASP A 124 -2.95 3.61 18.56
C ASP A 124 -3.74 4.63 19.42
N ARG A 125 -4.57 5.45 18.76
CA ARG A 125 -5.36 6.49 19.40
C ARG A 125 -6.74 6.62 18.79
N ASP A 126 -7.73 6.86 19.64
CA ASP A 126 -9.08 7.17 19.19
C ASP A 126 -9.13 8.59 18.60
N PRO A 127 -9.94 8.83 17.55
CA PRO A 127 -10.08 10.16 16.95
C PRO A 127 -10.52 11.26 17.93
N GLU A 128 -11.20 10.89 19.02
CA GLU A 128 -11.63 11.84 20.06
C GLU A 128 -10.49 12.38 20.94
N ASP A 129 -9.37 11.65 20.98
CA ASP A 129 -8.16 12.04 21.73
C ASP A 129 -7.19 12.90 20.88
N ILE A 130 -7.51 13.12 19.60
CA ILE A 130 -6.62 13.79 18.64
C ILE A 130 -7.15 15.18 18.29
N ILE A 131 -6.27 16.18 18.37
CA ILE A 131 -6.56 17.53 17.88
C ILE A 131 -6.08 17.64 16.44
N THR A 132 -7.01 17.62 15.49
CA THR A 132 -6.72 17.83 14.07
C THR A 132 -6.65 19.31 13.73
N VAL A 133 -5.54 19.73 13.11
CA VAL A 133 -5.37 21.08 12.55
C VAL A 133 -5.35 20.97 11.03
N PHE A 134 -6.32 21.59 10.37
CA PHE A 134 -6.34 21.70 8.91
C PHE A 134 -5.62 22.95 8.47
N ASP A 135 -4.44 22.78 7.87
CA ASP A 135 -3.73 23.86 7.20
C ASP A 135 -4.39 24.18 5.86
N GLU A 136 -4.46 25.46 5.49
CA GLU A 136 -5.15 25.92 4.29
C GLU A 136 -6.58 25.34 4.13
N ALA A 137 -7.35 25.40 5.22
CA ALA A 137 -8.68 24.80 5.33
C ALA A 137 -9.70 25.24 4.26
N HIS A 138 -9.40 26.26 3.46
CA HIS A 138 -10.20 26.62 2.29
C HIS A 138 -10.22 25.52 1.21
N ASN A 139 -9.26 24.60 1.21
CA ASN A 139 -9.19 23.49 0.25
C ASN A 139 -9.95 22.24 0.67
N ILE A 140 -10.43 22.17 1.92
CA ILE A 140 -11.03 20.95 2.49
C ILE A 140 -12.29 20.49 1.73
N GLU A 141 -13.08 21.45 1.25
CA GLU A 141 -14.29 21.21 0.48
C GLU A 141 -14.02 20.53 -0.87
N GLY A 142 -12.97 20.97 -1.56
CA GLY A 142 -12.52 20.40 -2.83
C GLY A 142 -12.00 18.99 -2.60
N ALA A 143 -11.07 18.84 -1.65
CA ALA A 143 -10.51 17.55 -1.28
C ALA A 143 -11.59 16.53 -0.89
N ALA A 144 -12.58 16.93 -0.09
CA ALA A 144 -13.68 16.05 0.30
C ALA A 144 -14.58 15.65 -0.89
N ARG A 145 -14.85 16.58 -1.81
CA ARG A 145 -15.60 16.28 -3.04
C ARG A 145 -14.83 15.31 -3.93
N ASP A 146 -13.53 15.52 -4.09
CA ASP A 146 -12.68 14.67 -4.93
C ASP A 146 -12.63 13.25 -4.37
N HIS A 147 -12.44 13.09 -3.06
CA HIS A 147 -12.48 11.77 -2.39
C HIS A 147 -13.82 11.04 -2.49
N ALA A 148 -14.93 11.79 -2.53
CA ALA A 148 -16.26 11.22 -2.69
C ALA A 148 -16.61 10.91 -4.16
N SER A 149 -15.85 11.48 -5.10
CA SER A 149 -16.10 11.33 -6.53
C SER A 149 -15.38 10.10 -7.08
N ARG A 150 -15.99 9.43 -8.05
CA ARG A 150 -15.36 8.35 -8.82
C ARG A 150 -15.49 8.65 -10.29
N SER A 151 -14.40 8.48 -11.02
CA SER A 151 -14.35 8.62 -12.47
C SER A 151 -13.96 7.29 -13.11
N LEU A 152 -14.61 6.96 -14.22
CA LEU A 152 -14.23 5.86 -15.09
C LEU A 152 -13.82 6.47 -16.42
N THR A 153 -12.59 6.21 -16.86
CA THR A 153 -12.05 6.79 -18.10
C THR A 153 -11.90 5.72 -19.18
N GLU A 154 -11.82 6.15 -20.45
CA GLU A 154 -11.52 5.27 -21.57
C GLU A 154 -10.23 4.47 -21.32
N ASN A 155 -9.15 5.16 -20.90
CA ASN A 155 -7.87 4.51 -20.58
C ASN A 155 -7.99 3.43 -19.50
N THR A 156 -8.86 3.65 -18.50
CA THR A 156 -9.12 2.66 -17.44
C THR A 156 -9.79 1.42 -18.00
N LEU A 157 -10.78 1.59 -18.88
CA LEU A 157 -11.49 0.48 -19.54
C LEU A 157 -10.59 -0.27 -20.52
N GLU A 158 -9.78 0.44 -21.31
CA GLU A 158 -8.78 -0.17 -22.20
C GLU A 158 -7.76 -0.99 -21.41
N SER A 159 -7.25 -0.45 -20.31
CA SER A 159 -6.29 -1.14 -19.45
C SER A 159 -6.91 -2.39 -18.85
N ALA A 160 -8.16 -2.33 -18.40
CA ALA A 160 -8.90 -3.51 -17.92
C ALA A 160 -9.12 -4.57 -19.02
N MET A 161 -9.37 -4.16 -20.27
CA MET A 161 -9.46 -5.09 -21.40
C MET A 161 -8.13 -5.79 -21.68
N ASN A 162 -7.03 -5.05 -21.65
CA ASN A 162 -5.68 -5.60 -21.83
C ASN A 162 -5.31 -6.55 -20.69
N GLU A 163 -5.57 -6.18 -19.44
CA GLU A 163 -5.34 -7.06 -18.28
C GLU A 163 -6.11 -8.38 -18.41
N LEU A 164 -7.32 -8.35 -18.95
CA LEU A 164 -8.09 -9.57 -19.16
C LEU A 164 -7.47 -10.51 -20.19
N GLU A 165 -6.70 -10.05 -21.17
CA GLU A 165 -6.09 -10.91 -22.21
C GLU A 165 -5.23 -12.04 -21.62
N ASP A 166 -4.49 -11.75 -20.55
CA ASP A 166 -3.56 -12.68 -19.90
C ASP A 166 -4.18 -13.46 -18.72
N VAL A 167 -5.48 -13.30 -18.45
CA VAL A 167 -6.16 -13.94 -17.32
C VAL A 167 -6.75 -15.30 -17.71
N ASP A 168 -6.20 -16.38 -17.15
CA ASP A 168 -6.72 -17.75 -17.24
C ASP A 168 -7.80 -18.00 -16.16
N ASP A 169 -8.93 -17.30 -16.28
CA ASP A 169 -10.12 -17.48 -15.43
C ASP A 169 -11.36 -17.66 -16.31
N SER A 170 -12.20 -18.63 -15.96
CA SER A 170 -13.49 -18.89 -16.63
C SER A 170 -14.43 -17.66 -16.73
N ARG A 171 -14.25 -16.66 -15.86
CA ARG A 171 -15.03 -15.42 -15.83
C ARG A 171 -14.47 -14.33 -16.76
N ALA A 172 -13.25 -14.50 -17.28
CA ALA A 172 -12.56 -13.48 -18.07
C ALA A 172 -13.36 -13.13 -19.34
N GLU A 173 -13.95 -14.11 -20.02
CA GLU A 173 -14.79 -13.86 -21.20
C GLU A 173 -16.05 -13.05 -20.84
N SER A 174 -16.71 -13.36 -19.73
CA SER A 174 -17.88 -12.60 -19.27
C SER A 174 -17.50 -11.16 -18.88
N ALA A 175 -16.34 -10.98 -18.24
CA ALA A 175 -15.82 -9.66 -17.89
C ALA A 175 -15.48 -8.83 -19.14
N ARG A 176 -14.84 -9.44 -20.16
CA ARG A 176 -14.55 -8.79 -21.44
C ARG A 176 -15.81 -8.32 -22.14
N ASN A 177 -16.88 -9.12 -22.12
CA ASN A 177 -18.14 -8.71 -22.71
C ASN A 177 -18.68 -7.44 -22.04
N VAL A 178 -18.70 -7.41 -20.71
CA VAL A 178 -19.22 -6.24 -19.97
C VAL A 178 -18.34 -5.01 -20.17
N ILE A 179 -17.03 -5.13 -19.95
CA ILE A 179 -16.08 -4.02 -20.02
C ILE A 179 -15.95 -3.52 -21.46
N GLY A 180 -15.93 -4.42 -22.43
CA GLY A 180 -15.92 -4.10 -23.86
C GLY A 180 -17.13 -3.30 -24.27
N THR A 181 -18.34 -3.70 -23.86
CA THR A 181 -19.56 -2.93 -24.11
C THR A 181 -19.48 -1.53 -23.49
N PHE A 182 -19.02 -1.39 -22.24
CA PHE A 182 -18.84 -0.06 -21.63
C PHE A 182 -17.84 0.81 -22.40
N LEU A 183 -16.74 0.22 -22.87
CA LEU A 183 -15.73 0.93 -23.65
C LEU A 183 -16.29 1.38 -25.00
N GLU A 184 -16.99 0.50 -25.71
CA GLU A 184 -17.63 0.81 -26.99
C GLU A 184 -18.70 1.90 -26.81
N SER A 185 -19.63 1.75 -25.86
CA SER A 185 -20.66 2.76 -25.59
C SER A 185 -20.10 4.11 -25.16
N LEU A 186 -18.99 4.14 -24.41
CA LEU A 186 -18.32 5.39 -24.05
C LEU A 186 -17.76 6.09 -25.29
N ARG A 187 -17.12 5.33 -26.18
CA ARG A 187 -16.57 5.83 -27.44
C ARG A 187 -17.66 6.35 -28.35
N ASP A 188 -18.69 5.56 -28.58
CA ASP A 188 -19.83 5.94 -29.39
C ASP A 188 -20.49 7.21 -28.83
N GLY A 189 -20.71 7.28 -27.51
CA GLY A 189 -21.35 8.41 -26.86
C GLY A 189 -20.61 9.75 -27.04
N TYR A 190 -19.28 9.77 -26.98
CA TYR A 190 -18.54 11.00 -27.27
C TYR A 190 -18.35 11.24 -28.77
N GLU A 191 -18.30 10.19 -29.60
CA GLU A 191 -18.16 10.32 -31.06
C GLU A 191 -19.40 10.92 -31.70
N GLU A 192 -20.60 10.56 -31.22
CA GLU A 192 -21.86 11.15 -31.66
C GLU A 192 -22.01 12.62 -31.24
N ALA A 193 -21.42 13.00 -30.11
CA ALA A 193 -21.46 14.36 -29.61
C ALA A 193 -20.53 15.31 -30.39
N PHE A 194 -19.56 14.80 -31.15
CA PHE A 194 -18.68 15.62 -31.99
C PHE A 194 -19.40 16.18 -33.21
N GLY A 195 -19.15 17.46 -33.51
CA GLY A 195 -19.49 18.06 -34.79
C GLY A 195 -18.64 17.52 -35.95
N PHE A 196 -19.07 17.76 -37.19
CA PHE A 196 -18.34 17.34 -38.38
C PHE A 196 -16.90 17.91 -38.39
N GLY A 197 -15.91 17.01 -38.35
CA GLY A 197 -14.49 17.35 -38.36
C GLY A 197 -13.94 17.87 -37.03
N GLU A 198 -14.70 17.78 -35.93
CA GLU A 198 -14.23 18.23 -34.61
C GLU A 198 -13.23 17.25 -33.98
N ARG A 199 -13.39 15.94 -34.21
CA ARG A 199 -12.48 14.90 -33.69
C ARG A 199 -11.02 15.19 -34.08
N GLU A 200 -10.79 15.55 -35.34
CA GLU A 200 -9.46 15.83 -35.91
C GLU A 200 -8.85 17.15 -35.39
N GLN A 201 -9.66 17.99 -34.74
CA GLN A 201 -9.22 19.24 -34.12
C GLN A 201 -8.82 19.05 -32.65
N VAL A 202 -9.19 17.92 -32.04
CA VAL A 202 -8.81 17.58 -30.67
C VAL A 202 -7.31 17.30 -30.62
N GLY A 203 -6.58 18.18 -29.96
CA GLY A 203 -5.12 18.15 -29.83
C GLY A 203 -4.67 19.24 -28.88
N GLU A 204 -3.92 20.22 -29.37
CA GLU A 204 -3.50 21.37 -28.54
C GLU A 204 -4.67 22.28 -28.12
N ASN A 205 -5.77 22.30 -28.89
CA ASN A 205 -7.00 23.01 -28.55
C ASN A 205 -8.08 22.00 -28.16
N TRP A 206 -8.29 21.80 -26.86
CA TRP A 206 -9.36 20.95 -26.33
C TRP A 206 -10.41 21.79 -25.60
N TYR A 207 -11.60 21.23 -25.44
CA TYR A 207 -12.69 21.81 -24.67
C TYR A 207 -13.47 20.70 -23.97
N ASP A 208 -14.19 21.05 -22.90
CA ASP A 208 -15.03 20.10 -22.18
C ASP A 208 -16.28 19.77 -23.00
N LEU A 209 -16.34 18.55 -23.55
CA LEU A 209 -17.50 18.01 -24.24
C LEU A 209 -18.39 17.25 -23.24
N SER A 210 -19.58 17.79 -22.97
CA SER A 210 -20.55 17.09 -22.13
C SER A 210 -21.40 16.12 -22.98
N ILE A 211 -21.25 14.83 -22.71
CA ILE A 211 -22.06 13.75 -23.29
C ILE A 211 -23.27 13.38 -22.41
N ALA A 212 -23.60 14.23 -21.43
CA ALA A 212 -24.70 13.98 -20.51
C ALA A 212 -26.05 14.23 -21.20
N SER A 213 -26.93 13.23 -21.21
CA SER A 213 -28.29 13.41 -21.73
C SER A 213 -29.07 14.40 -20.86
N GLN A 214 -29.91 15.24 -21.47
CA GLN A 214 -30.78 16.18 -20.75
C GLN A 214 -31.88 15.47 -19.92
N GLY A 215 -31.98 14.14 -20.00
CA GLY A 215 -33.11 13.34 -19.56
C GLY A 215 -32.87 12.41 -18.38
N ARG A 216 -31.96 12.68 -17.42
CA ARG A 216 -31.77 11.88 -16.18
C ARG A 216 -31.52 10.36 -16.35
N ARG A 217 -31.40 9.87 -17.58
CA ARG A 217 -30.95 8.54 -17.98
C ARG A 217 -29.95 8.82 -19.08
N ASP A 218 -28.66 8.72 -18.77
CA ASP A 218 -27.64 9.01 -19.77
C ASP A 218 -27.76 8.01 -20.94
N ASP A 219 -27.34 8.45 -22.13
CA ASP A 219 -27.47 7.65 -23.36
C ASP A 219 -26.60 6.38 -23.27
N LEU A 220 -25.47 6.44 -22.54
CA LEU A 220 -24.61 5.30 -22.22
C LEU A 220 -25.34 4.18 -21.44
N THR A 221 -26.25 4.52 -20.54
CA THR A 221 -27.10 3.60 -19.79
C THR A 221 -28.19 3.00 -20.68
N MET A 222 -28.66 3.74 -21.68
CA MET A 222 -29.68 3.29 -22.63
C MET A 222 -29.11 2.41 -23.73
N ASP A 223 -27.85 2.62 -24.13
CA ASP A 223 -27.12 1.81 -25.10
C ASP A 223 -26.62 0.51 -24.47
N PHE A 224 -26.17 0.53 -23.21
CA PHE A 224 -25.79 -0.68 -22.47
C PHE A 224 -26.95 -1.68 -22.27
N LEU A 225 -28.20 -1.21 -22.28
CA LEU A 225 -29.39 -2.02 -21.99
C LEU A 225 -30.12 -2.56 -23.24
N GLN A 226 -29.60 -2.31 -24.44
CA GLN A 226 -30.15 -2.81 -25.72
C GLN A 226 -29.36 -4.00 -26.25
#